data_AF-A0A1X2Z149-F1
#
_entry.id   AF-A0A1X2Z149-F1
#
_cell.length_a   1.000
_cell.length_b   1.000
_cell.length_c   1.000
_cell.angle_alpha   90.00
_cell.angle_beta   90.00
_cell.angle_gamma   90.00
#
_symmetry.space_group_name_H-M   'P 1'
#
loop_
_entity.id
_entity.type
_entity.pdbx_description
1 polymer ?
#
loop_
_entity_poly.entity_id
_entity_poly.type
_entity_poly.pdbx_seq_one_letter_code
_entity_poly.pdbx_strand_id
1 'polypeptide(L)'
;MSISEDEAEKVYPTEYWNDGSGGKKVFAANTDDLQEAYIRGREAPPSDVEVEAVAKKLLWWDMEADWEDVMPSDDCFWTLTAPEMRASYLRGAREMLEIARKAVSE
;
A
#
# COMPACT_ATOMS: atom_id res chain seq x y z
N MET A 1 -13.56 -21.76 -10.10
CA MET A 1 -12.83 -20.52 -9.77
C MET A 1 -12.61 -20.53 -8.27
N SER A 2 -11.37 -20.34 -7.83
CA SER A 2 -11.03 -20.23 -6.41
C SER A 2 -11.51 -18.89 -5.86
N ILE A 3 -11.81 -18.81 -4.56
CA ILE A 3 -12.08 -17.53 -3.87
C ILE A 3 -10.93 -16.54 -4.11
N SER A 4 -9.69 -17.04 -4.11
CA SER A 4 -8.50 -16.23 -4.38
C SER A 4 -8.43 -15.71 -5.83
N GLU A 5 -8.96 -16.45 -6.80
CA GLU A 5 -9.04 -15.98 -8.19
C GLU A 5 -10.11 -14.90 -8.32
N ASP A 6 -11.28 -15.10 -7.71
CA ASP A 6 -12.38 -14.14 -7.68
C ASP A 6 -11.99 -12.82 -7.00
N GLU A 7 -11.26 -12.88 -5.89
CA GLU A 7 -10.73 -11.70 -5.20
C GLU A 7 -9.69 -10.97 -6.05
N ALA A 8 -8.77 -11.71 -6.67
CA ALA A 8 -7.76 -11.13 -7.56
C ALA A 8 -8.39 -10.44 -8.77
N GLU A 9 -9.41 -11.04 -9.40
CA GLU A 9 -10.12 -10.46 -10.57
C GLU A 9 -10.89 -9.18 -10.21
N LYS A 10 -11.39 -9.06 -8.98
CA LYS A 10 -12.09 -7.85 -8.50
C LYS A 10 -11.12 -6.69 -8.26
N VAL A 11 -9.92 -6.99 -7.78
CA VAL A 11 -8.92 -5.97 -7.40
C VAL A 11 -8.04 -5.58 -8.59
N TYR A 12 -7.69 -6.54 -9.44
CA TYR A 12 -6.84 -6.35 -10.61
C TYR A 12 -7.64 -6.68 -11.87
N PRO A 13 -7.94 -5.68 -12.73
CA PRO A 13 -8.73 -5.90 -13.94
C PRO A 13 -8.06 -6.97 -14.80
N THR A 14 -8.75 -8.10 -14.98
CA THR A 14 -8.25 -9.17 -15.84
C THR A 14 -8.47 -8.79 -17.29
N GLU A 15 -7.39 -8.73 -18.06
CA GLU A 15 -7.49 -8.53 -19.50
C GLU A 15 -7.80 -9.86 -20.21
N TYR A 16 -8.65 -9.78 -21.23
CA TYR A 16 -8.98 -10.91 -22.09
C TYR A 16 -8.43 -10.68 -23.49
N TRP A 17 -8.22 -11.76 -24.24
CA TRP A 17 -7.94 -11.65 -25.67
C TRP A 17 -9.20 -11.19 -26.42
N ASN A 18 -9.04 -10.25 -27.34
CA ASN A 18 -10.13 -9.72 -28.18
C ASN A 18 -10.47 -10.65 -29.37
N ASP A 19 -10.22 -11.95 -29.25
CA ASP A 19 -10.40 -12.95 -30.29
C ASP A 19 -11.67 -13.81 -30.10
N GLY A 20 -12.46 -13.53 -29.06
CA GLY A 20 -13.68 -14.26 -28.73
C GLY A 20 -13.46 -15.61 -28.05
N SER A 21 -12.22 -15.97 -27.73
CA SER A 21 -11.89 -17.23 -27.04
C SER A 21 -12.32 -17.27 -25.58
N GLY A 22 -12.56 -16.10 -24.97
CA GLY A 22 -12.74 -15.97 -23.51
C GLY A 22 -11.45 -16.26 -22.74
N GLY A 23 -10.31 -16.40 -23.43
CA GLY A 23 -9.01 -16.62 -22.83
C GLY A 23 -8.51 -15.37 -22.11
N LYS A 24 -8.11 -15.54 -20.85
CA LYS A 24 -7.38 -14.50 -20.11
C LYS A 24 -6.04 -14.25 -20.80
N LYS A 25 -5.60 -12.99 -20.85
CA LYS A 25 -4.21 -12.69 -21.20
C LYS A 25 -3.32 -13.18 -20.08
N VAL A 26 -2.66 -14.31 -20.32
CA VAL A 26 -1.64 -14.85 -19.42
C VAL A 26 -0.29 -14.60 -20.09
N PHE A 27 0.55 -13.80 -19.45
CA PHE A 27 1.93 -13.62 -19.89
C PHE A 27 2.75 -14.78 -19.30
N ALA A 28 3.51 -15.47 -20.14
CA ALA A 28 4.48 -16.45 -19.67
C ALA A 28 5.64 -15.68 -19.03
N ALA A 29 5.58 -15.48 -17.71
CA ALA A 29 6.68 -14.93 -16.94
C ALA A 29 7.66 -16.05 -16.56
N ASN A 30 8.93 -15.89 -16.89
CA ASN A 30 10.01 -16.75 -16.43
C ASN A 30 10.58 -16.22 -15.09
N THR A 31 11.58 -16.92 -14.54
CA THR A 31 12.21 -16.52 -13.27
C THR A 31 12.85 -15.13 -13.33
N ASP A 32 13.42 -14.75 -14.48
CA ASP A 32 14.06 -13.44 -14.66
C ASP A 32 13.01 -12.32 -14.65
N ASP A 33 11.85 -12.53 -15.29
CA ASP A 33 10.73 -11.58 -15.29
C ASP A 33 10.21 -11.34 -13.86
N LEU A 34 10.11 -12.40 -13.05
CA LEU A 34 9.69 -12.30 -11.66
C LEU A 34 10.74 -11.60 -10.79
N GLN A 35 12.02 -11.86 -11.03
CA GLN A 35 13.12 -11.19 -10.33
C GLN A 35 13.15 -9.69 -10.66
N GLU A 36 12.98 -9.32 -11.92
CA GLU A 36 12.92 -7.92 -12.35
C GLU A 36 11.69 -7.20 -11.75
N ALA A 37 10.52 -7.85 -11.74
CA ALA A 37 9.33 -7.32 -11.09
C ALA A 37 9.53 -7.10 -9.58
N TYR A 38 10.20 -8.02 -8.90
CA TYR A 38 10.53 -7.88 -7.47
C TYR A 38 11.46 -6.69 -7.21
N ILE A 39 12.53 -6.56 -8.00
CA ILE A 39 13.48 -5.42 -7.89
C ILE A 39 12.75 -4.11 -8.14
N ARG A 40 11.96 -4.02 -9.22
CA ARG A 40 11.15 -2.83 -9.52
C ARG A 40 10.19 -2.47 -8.40
N GLY A 41 9.52 -3.46 -7.81
CA GLY A 41 8.61 -3.22 -6.68
C GLY A 41 9.33 -2.70 -5.44
N ARG A 42 10.57 -3.15 -5.19
CA ARG A 42 11.41 -2.69 -4.06
C ARG A 42 11.97 -1.28 -4.28
N GLU A 43 12.32 -0.95 -5.52
CA GLU A 43 12.85 0.36 -5.91
C GLU A 43 11.78 1.41 -6.18
N ALA A 44 10.53 0.99 -6.36
CA ALA A 44 9.41 1.91 -6.53
C ALA A 44 9.33 2.89 -5.34
N PRO A 45 8.88 4.13 -5.56
CA PRO A 45 8.55 5.02 -4.46
C PRO A 45 7.36 4.45 -3.64
N PRO A 46 7.22 4.82 -2.36
CA PRO A 46 6.03 4.49 -1.59
C PRO A 46 4.77 5.01 -2.29
N SER A 47 3.74 4.18 -2.40
CA SER A 47 2.44 4.59 -2.93
C SER A 47 1.71 5.50 -1.94
N ASP A 48 0.82 6.36 -2.45
CA ASP A 48 0.07 7.29 -1.59
C ASP A 48 -0.77 6.56 -0.54
N VAL A 49 -1.26 5.35 -0.84
CA VAL A 49 -2.02 4.50 0.09
C VAL A 49 -1.13 3.98 1.23
N GLU A 50 0.10 3.55 0.92
CA GLU A 50 1.07 3.15 1.96
C GLU A 50 1.45 4.34 2.85
N VAL A 51 1.67 5.50 2.24
CA VAL A 51 2.01 6.74 2.96
C VAL A 51 0.86 7.15 3.88
N GLU A 52 -0.38 7.13 3.40
CA GLU A 52 -1.55 7.48 4.22
C GLU A 52 -1.75 6.50 5.38
N ALA A 53 -1.60 5.19 5.14
CA ALA A 53 -1.74 4.18 6.18
C ALA A 53 -0.71 4.37 7.31
N VAL A 54 0.55 4.63 6.96
CA VAL A 54 1.59 4.93 7.96
C VAL A 54 1.33 6.25 8.66
N ALA A 55 0.93 7.30 7.92
CA ALA A 55 0.62 8.61 8.49
C ALA A 55 -0.50 8.55 9.53
N LYS A 56 -1.58 7.80 9.24
CA LYS A 56 -2.68 7.53 10.17
C LYS A 56 -2.18 6.83 11.42
N LYS A 57 -1.33 5.81 11.26
CA LYS A 57 -0.81 5.06 12.41
C LYS A 57 0.11 5.91 13.29
N LEU A 58 0.98 6.73 12.69
CA LEU A 58 1.83 7.67 13.42
C LEU A 58 1.00 8.68 14.21
N LEU A 59 -0.01 9.29 13.58
CA LEU A 59 -0.92 10.20 14.26
C LEU A 59 -1.66 9.49 15.41
N TRP A 60 -2.11 8.26 15.19
CA TRP A 60 -2.80 7.49 16.21
C TRP A 60 -1.90 7.16 17.41
N TRP A 61 -0.61 6.86 17.18
CA TRP A 61 0.38 6.68 18.25
C TRP A 61 0.68 7.98 19.00
N ASP A 62 0.78 9.10 18.31
CA ASP A 62 1.00 10.39 18.98
C ASP A 62 -0.17 10.78 19.90
N MET A 63 -1.37 10.27 19.61
CA MET A 63 -2.59 10.46 20.41
C MET A 63 -2.80 9.36 21.44
N GLU A 64 -1.82 8.46 21.67
CA GLU A 64 -1.92 7.36 22.65
C GLU A 64 -2.27 7.84 24.06
N ALA A 65 -1.80 9.02 24.45
CA ALA A 65 -2.11 9.60 25.76
C ALA A 65 -3.55 10.15 25.86
N ASP A 66 -4.23 10.38 24.74
CA ASP A 66 -5.56 11.02 24.69
C ASP A 66 -6.71 10.01 24.77
N TRP A 67 -6.42 8.70 24.68
CA TRP A 67 -7.40 7.65 24.90
C TRP A 67 -7.02 6.81 26.12
N GLU A 68 -7.95 6.68 27.07
CA GLU A 68 -7.78 5.88 28.29
C GLU A 68 -7.85 4.37 27.97
N ASP A 69 -8.77 3.63 28.58
CA ASP A 69 -8.93 2.18 28.38
C ASP A 69 -9.67 1.81 27.08
N VAL A 70 -10.19 2.79 26.35
CA VAL A 70 -10.96 2.56 25.12
C VAL A 70 -10.15 3.01 23.92
N MET A 71 -9.53 2.02 23.29
CA MET A 71 -8.76 2.19 22.08
C MET A 71 -9.65 2.66 20.90
N PRO A 72 -9.46 3.88 20.38
CA PRO A 72 -10.23 4.37 19.25
C PRO A 72 -9.77 3.70 17.96
N SER A 73 -10.62 3.72 16.93
CA SER A 73 -10.24 3.22 15.60
C SER A 73 -9.02 3.99 15.05
N ASP A 74 -8.21 3.32 14.23
CA ASP A 74 -7.01 3.92 13.62
C ASP A 74 -7.31 5.22 12.85
N ASP A 75 -8.53 5.36 12.31
CA ASP A 75 -8.97 6.53 11.53
C ASP A 75 -9.60 7.66 12.39
N CYS A 76 -9.86 7.43 13.68
CA CYS A 76 -10.61 8.36 14.54
C CYS A 76 -9.97 9.76 14.52
N PHE A 77 -8.69 9.82 14.87
CA PHE A 77 -7.94 11.08 14.92
C PHE A 77 -7.70 11.66 13.53
N TRP A 78 -7.49 10.80 12.52
CA TRP A 78 -7.25 11.25 11.15
C TRP A 78 -8.33 12.21 10.69
N THR A 79 -9.62 11.86 10.86
CA THR A 79 -10.74 12.69 10.41
C THR A 79 -10.90 14.01 11.17
N LEU A 80 -10.40 14.08 12.41
CA LEU A 80 -10.49 15.25 13.29
C LEU A 80 -9.30 16.21 13.13
N THR A 81 -8.14 15.70 12.70
CA THR A 81 -6.92 16.50 12.54
C THR A 81 -7.02 17.48 11.37
N ALA A 82 -6.52 18.71 11.57
CA ALA A 82 -6.48 19.73 10.54
C ALA A 82 -5.63 19.30 9.33
N PRO A 83 -6.00 19.68 8.09
CA PRO A 83 -5.26 19.29 6.89
C PRO A 83 -3.77 19.64 6.90
N GLU A 84 -3.37 20.79 7.47
CA GLU A 84 -1.94 21.18 7.54
C GLU A 84 -1.12 20.24 8.42
N MET A 85 -1.73 19.75 9.51
CA MET A 85 -1.10 18.78 10.39
C MET A 85 -1.01 17.40 9.71
N ARG A 86 -2.07 16.95 9.02
CA ARG A 86 -2.04 15.73 8.21
C ARG A 86 -0.91 15.74 7.17
N ALA A 87 -0.68 16.88 6.53
CA ALA A 87 0.40 17.04 5.54
C ALA A 87 1.79 16.77 6.15
N SER A 88 2.00 17.12 7.42
CA SER A 88 3.27 16.85 8.11
C SER A 88 3.46 15.35 8.36
N TYR A 89 2.41 14.63 8.78
CA TYR A 89 2.45 13.17 8.94
C TYR A 89 2.64 12.45 7.61
N LEU A 90 1.98 12.89 6.54
CA LEU A 90 2.16 12.33 5.20
C LEU A 90 3.61 12.47 4.72
N ARG A 91 4.22 13.64 4.93
CA ARG A 91 5.64 13.84 4.60
C ARG A 91 6.55 12.93 5.43
N GLY A 92 6.36 12.89 6.74
CA GLY A 92 7.17 12.04 7.63
C GLY A 92 7.03 10.55 7.30
N ALA A 93 5.81 10.08 7.06
CA ALA A 93 5.53 8.70 6.65
C ALA A 93 6.23 8.34 5.34
N ARG A 94 6.21 9.23 4.35
CA ARG A 94 6.91 9.03 3.08
C ARG A 94 8.42 8.90 3.29
N GLU A 95 9.02 9.83 4.03
CA GLU A 95 10.45 9.81 4.34
C GLU A 95 10.85 8.53 5.09
N MET A 96 10.06 8.10 6.09
CA MET A 96 10.30 6.86 6.83
C MET A 96 10.25 5.63 5.92
N LEU A 97 9.27 5.54 5.03
CA LEU A 97 9.14 4.43 4.08
C LEU A 97 10.30 4.40 3.08
N GLU A 98 10.75 5.56 2.60
CA GLU A 98 11.91 5.67 1.72
C GLU A 98 13.20 5.24 2.43
N ILE A 99 13.39 5.62 3.70
CA ILE A 99 14.54 5.19 4.52
C ILE A 99 14.50 3.67 4.73
N ALA A 100 13.36 3.11 5.13
CA ALA A 100 13.21 1.68 5.38
C ALA A 100 13.50 0.85 4.12
N ARG A 101 13.11 1.33 2.93
CA ARG A 101 13.41 0.65 1.66
C ARG A 101 14.91 0.64 1.36
N LYS A 102 15.62 1.76 1.60
CA LYS A 102 17.08 1.90 1.39
C LYS A 102 17.92 1.11 2.41
N ALA A 103 17.50 1.03 3.67
CA ALA A 103 18.23 0.32 4.72
C ALA A 103 18.35 -1.20 4.49
N VAL A 104 17.47 -1.77 3.66
CA VAL A 104 17.51 -3.21 3.29
C VAL A 104 18.47 -3.48 2.13
N SER A 105 19.02 -2.43 1.50
CA SER A 105 19.93 -2.52 0.34
C SER A 105 21.39 -2.17 0.66
N GLU A 106 21.72 -1.85 1.92
CA GLU A 106 23.10 -1.68 2.43
C GLU A 106 23.57 -2.92 3.21
#